data_AF-A0A952STH9-F1
#
_entry.id   AF-A0A952STH9-F1
#
_cell.length_a   1.000
_cell.length_b   1.000
_cell.length_c   1.000
_cell.angle_alpha   90.00
_cell.angle_beta   90.00
_cell.angle_gamma   90.00
#
_symmetry.space_group_name_H-M   'P 1'
#
loop_
_entity.id
_entity.type
_entity.pdbx_description
1 polymer ?
#
loop_
_entity_poly.entity_id
_entity_poly.type
_entity_poly.pdbx_seq_one_letter_code
_entity_poly.pdbx_strand_id
1 'polypeptide(L)'
;MNAPDADSMKHRSHATSSEDVVDRLSAAVSLTVLEIDADAQRLVPAFLLANLMSPALWAWREEKRAHAPDHKLRSTKSRLDALQRFFHHYTFTIMPEQPGGDVWGLMDFEEEERRFSPGFVASIRAEYDATFRKLLAENPESQFGQIVNQPYYRHGLFPRLKNETLEVMNAMATVNPQGKPSGKCIGLGMLWAAAAAVWGRIPLDRIIITGNRAHMFVYLDIDDGHLLNNTKWFSSTRINNQSDLSEFAKTVASGTDTTFFYNPEMGMCHCTSKTSQIPRERVTEIYQQIGGFVSNRLKHPTPEHIRFVDPNDPIPDPAEHETAESYQAEVANLSQEKPGSIYEYALYAFRSLKVAHPQAYVRAALREARARELGRDVNDLSSVLAIVSSIEGNESIFASRERIAMPDETLLFSRGSDRDRALLLFALLANSPIKDPRSCIGLSPDRSFVRYRGSWIDVGTMTIAETEPAGLSLVFDRHGSEWAP
;
A
#
# COMPACT_ATOMS: atom_id res chain seq x y z
N MET A 1 18.45 48.50 30.03
CA MET A 1 17.49 48.21 28.95
C MET A 1 17.96 46.91 28.32
N ASN A 2 17.40 45.79 28.78
CA ASN A 2 17.83 44.46 28.35
C ASN A 2 16.91 43.99 27.22
N ALA A 3 17.51 43.59 26.11
CA ALA A 3 16.82 42.99 24.98
C ALA A 3 16.17 41.65 25.40
N PRO A 4 15.01 41.27 24.85
CA PRO A 4 14.40 39.99 25.16
C PRO A 4 15.10 38.85 24.42
N ASP A 5 15.29 37.77 25.17
CA ASP A 5 15.95 36.52 24.80
C ASP A 5 15.23 35.80 23.64
N ALA A 6 15.98 35.39 22.63
CA ALA A 6 15.48 34.76 21.41
C ALA A 6 15.25 33.23 21.55
N ASP A 7 15.28 32.69 22.77
CA ASP A 7 15.34 31.25 23.02
C ASP A 7 14.04 30.62 23.56
N SER A 8 12.93 31.38 23.58
CA SER A 8 11.63 30.85 24.08
C SER A 8 10.66 30.38 22.99
N MET A 9 11.11 30.17 21.75
CA MET A 9 10.25 29.81 20.60
C MET A 9 10.52 28.43 19.98
N LYS A 10 11.22 27.53 20.66
CA LYS A 10 11.34 26.13 20.23
C LYS A 10 10.87 25.19 21.34
N HIS A 11 10.02 24.24 20.96
CA HIS A 11 9.30 23.26 21.80
C HIS A 11 7.95 23.71 22.37
N ARG A 12 7.01 24.04 21.47
CA ARG A 12 5.62 23.59 21.69
C ARG A 12 5.47 22.23 21.02
N SER A 13 5.55 21.15 21.79
CA SER A 13 5.03 19.85 21.36
C SER A 13 3.56 20.05 21.02
N HIS A 14 3.20 20.08 19.73
CA HIS A 14 1.81 20.01 19.35
C HIS A 14 1.33 18.62 19.76
N ALA A 15 0.45 18.55 20.76
CA ALA A 15 -0.32 17.35 21.01
C ALA A 15 -1.07 17.04 19.71
N THR A 16 -0.66 15.97 19.04
CA THR A 16 -1.24 15.54 17.78
C THR A 16 -2.73 15.23 18.01
N SER A 17 -3.63 15.88 17.28
CA SER A 17 -5.07 15.64 17.45
C SER A 17 -5.41 14.20 17.03
N SER A 18 -6.50 13.64 17.58
CA SER A 18 -6.99 12.31 17.19
C SER A 18 -7.33 12.25 15.70
N GLU A 19 -7.83 13.35 15.11
CA GLU A 19 -8.11 13.45 13.68
C GLU A 19 -6.85 13.32 12.82
N ASP A 20 -5.73 13.94 13.22
CA ASP A 20 -4.46 13.85 12.50
C ASP A 20 -3.84 12.44 12.57
N VAL A 21 -4.04 11.73 13.69
CA VAL A 21 -3.67 10.31 13.79
C VAL A 21 -4.47 9.45 12.82
N VAL A 22 -5.80 9.59 12.80
CA VAL A 22 -6.68 8.83 11.90
C VAL A 22 -6.34 9.09 10.42
N ASP A 23 -6.06 10.35 10.06
CA ASP A 23 -5.69 10.69 8.69
C ASP A 23 -4.38 10.02 8.27
N ARG A 24 -3.34 10.03 9.12
CA ARG A 24 -2.09 9.30 8.81
C ARG A 24 -2.29 7.79 8.70
N LEU A 25 -3.06 7.18 9.58
CA LEU A 25 -3.33 5.73 9.53
C LEU A 25 -4.16 5.35 8.30
N SER A 26 -5.05 6.24 7.84
CA SER A 26 -5.82 6.04 6.60
C SER A 26 -4.94 5.99 5.33
N ALA A 27 -3.72 6.54 5.40
CA ALA A 27 -2.73 6.43 4.32
C ALA A 27 -2.16 5.01 4.21
N ALA A 28 -1.96 4.31 5.35
CA ALA A 28 -1.55 2.90 5.35
C ALA A 28 -2.62 1.96 4.83
N VAL A 29 -3.88 2.35 4.99
CA VAL A 29 -5.01 1.70 4.32
C VAL A 29 -4.95 1.92 2.80
N SER A 30 -4.77 3.16 2.35
CA SER A 30 -5.01 3.52 0.95
C SER A 30 -3.82 3.21 0.04
N LEU A 31 -2.59 3.35 0.55
CA LEU A 31 -1.33 3.06 -0.15
C LEU A 31 -1.26 3.64 -1.57
N THR A 32 -1.79 4.85 -1.75
CA THR A 32 -1.62 5.58 -3.01
C THR A 32 -0.18 6.05 -3.17
N VAL A 33 0.23 6.31 -4.40
CA VAL A 33 1.59 6.79 -4.67
C VAL A 33 1.92 8.12 -3.95
N LEU A 34 0.92 9.01 -3.81
CA LEU A 34 1.08 10.28 -3.09
C LEU A 34 1.31 10.05 -1.60
N GLU A 35 0.55 9.14 -1.00
CA GLU A 35 0.68 8.80 0.41
C GLU A 35 2.04 8.17 0.70
N ILE A 36 2.46 7.21 -0.14
CA ILE A 36 3.77 6.57 0.00
C ILE A 36 4.92 7.58 -0.16
N ASP A 37 4.85 8.53 -1.09
CA ASP A 37 5.88 9.58 -1.23
C ASP A 37 5.88 10.55 -0.03
N ALA A 38 4.69 10.86 0.53
CA ALA A 38 4.57 11.77 1.66
C ALA A 38 5.12 11.18 2.97
N ASP A 39 4.98 9.87 3.20
CA ASP A 39 5.46 9.19 4.41
C ASP A 39 6.13 7.84 4.11
N ALA A 40 7.13 7.87 3.22
CA ALA A 40 7.86 6.67 2.82
C ALA A 40 8.47 5.92 4.02
N GLN A 41 8.95 6.66 5.02
CA GLN A 41 9.59 6.10 6.22
C GLN A 41 8.68 5.18 7.01
N ARG A 42 7.36 5.39 7.01
CA ARG A 42 6.40 4.49 7.66
C ARG A 42 5.71 3.55 6.68
N LEU A 43 5.32 4.05 5.50
CA LEU A 43 4.45 3.30 4.59
C LEU A 43 5.19 2.23 3.79
N VAL A 44 6.45 2.45 3.40
CA VAL A 44 7.27 1.42 2.76
C VAL A 44 7.47 0.20 3.67
N PRO A 45 7.96 0.35 4.92
CA PRO A 45 8.07 -0.78 5.85
C PRO A 45 6.72 -1.39 6.23
N ALA A 46 5.69 -0.58 6.49
CA ALA A 46 4.36 -1.08 6.83
C ALA A 46 3.76 -1.93 5.71
N PHE A 47 3.97 -1.53 4.45
CA PHE A 47 3.49 -2.28 3.29
C PHE A 47 4.26 -3.60 3.11
N LEU A 48 5.58 -3.61 3.37
CA LEU A 48 6.34 -4.86 3.43
C LEU A 48 5.81 -5.79 4.53
N LEU A 49 5.63 -5.29 5.76
CA LEU A 49 5.08 -6.04 6.90
C LEU A 49 3.69 -6.62 6.59
N ALA A 50 2.81 -5.85 5.95
CA ALA A 50 1.49 -6.33 5.56
C ALA A 50 1.57 -7.56 4.64
N ASN A 51 2.53 -7.60 3.71
CA ASN A 51 2.75 -8.78 2.87
C ASN A 51 3.44 -9.92 3.62
N LEU A 52 4.38 -9.63 4.54
CA LEU A 52 5.00 -10.63 5.41
C LEU A 52 3.99 -11.30 6.35
N MET A 53 2.94 -10.60 6.77
CA MET A 53 1.83 -11.13 7.56
C MET A 53 0.81 -11.95 6.73
N SER A 54 0.88 -11.94 5.40
CA SER A 54 -0.15 -12.55 4.54
C SER A 54 -0.15 -14.08 4.61
N PRO A 55 -1.25 -14.74 5.03
CA PRO A 55 -1.34 -16.20 5.01
C PRO A 55 -1.11 -16.82 3.62
N ALA A 56 -1.49 -16.10 2.55
CA ALA A 56 -1.26 -16.55 1.18
C ALA A 56 0.23 -16.66 0.84
N LEU A 57 1.08 -15.79 1.38
CA LEU A 57 2.53 -15.87 1.21
C LEU A 57 3.11 -17.09 1.92
N TRP A 58 2.65 -17.35 3.15
CA TRP A 58 3.11 -18.49 3.94
C TRP A 58 2.66 -19.82 3.32
N ALA A 59 1.49 -19.87 2.68
CA ALA A 59 1.05 -21.04 1.91
C ALA A 59 2.03 -21.43 0.78
N TRP A 60 2.80 -20.49 0.21
CA TRP A 60 3.82 -20.81 -0.80
C TRP A 60 4.94 -21.69 -0.22
N ARG A 61 5.26 -21.55 1.07
CA ARG A 61 6.27 -22.39 1.75
C ARG A 61 5.81 -23.85 1.83
N GLU A 62 4.51 -24.06 1.99
CA GLU A 62 3.90 -25.38 2.04
C GLU A 62 3.77 -26.02 0.66
N GLU A 63 3.44 -25.24 -0.37
CA GLU A 63 3.35 -25.74 -1.75
C GLU A 63 4.71 -26.24 -2.27
N LYS A 64 5.77 -25.48 -2.01
CA LYS A 64 7.14 -25.82 -2.44
C LYS A 64 8.14 -25.47 -1.37
N ARG A 65 8.97 -26.45 -1.00
CA ARG A 65 10.04 -26.25 -0.02
C ARG A 65 11.28 -25.63 -0.64
N ALA A 66 11.75 -24.54 -0.04
CA ALA A 66 13.07 -23.96 -0.31
C ALA A 66 14.22 -24.91 0.10
N HIS A 67 13.92 -25.88 0.96
CA HIS A 67 14.83 -26.97 1.32
C HIS A 67 14.69 -28.13 0.32
N ALA A 68 15.81 -28.82 0.07
CA ALA A 68 15.82 -30.10 -0.62
C ALA A 68 15.28 -31.23 0.30
N PRO A 69 14.99 -32.43 -0.23
CA PRO A 69 14.50 -33.55 0.57
C PRO A 69 15.44 -33.96 1.73
N ASP A 70 16.73 -33.62 1.64
CA ASP A 70 17.73 -33.83 2.67
C ASP A 70 17.79 -32.70 3.73
N HIS A 71 16.79 -31.82 3.73
CA HIS A 71 16.68 -30.64 4.59
C HIS A 71 17.74 -29.56 4.37
N LYS A 72 18.60 -29.67 3.36
CA LYS A 72 19.55 -28.60 3.03
C LYS A 72 18.86 -27.48 2.27
N LEU A 73 19.23 -26.24 2.58
CA LEU A 73 18.76 -25.09 1.84
C LEU A 73 19.26 -25.17 0.38
N ARG A 74 18.36 -25.00 -0.58
CA ARG A 74 18.74 -25.00 -2.01
C ARG A 74 19.62 -23.79 -2.32
N SER A 75 20.42 -23.91 -3.38
CA SER A 75 21.24 -22.79 -3.85
C SER A 75 20.40 -21.53 -4.14
N THR A 76 21.01 -20.35 -4.01
CA THR A 76 20.36 -19.06 -4.30
C THR A 76 19.69 -19.06 -5.67
N LYS A 77 20.42 -19.45 -6.72
CA LYS A 77 19.86 -19.56 -8.07
C LYS A 77 18.61 -20.44 -8.13
N SER A 78 18.64 -21.64 -7.52
CA SER A 78 17.48 -22.54 -7.54
C SER A 78 16.28 -21.95 -6.79
N ARG A 79 16.51 -21.22 -5.70
CA ARG A 79 15.46 -20.52 -4.95
C ARG A 79 14.87 -19.38 -5.79
N LEU A 80 15.71 -18.56 -6.42
CA LEU A 80 15.26 -17.45 -7.28
C LEU A 80 14.52 -17.94 -8.54
N ASP A 81 14.97 -19.02 -9.18
CA ASP A 81 14.24 -19.67 -10.29
C ASP A 81 12.85 -20.15 -9.85
N ALA A 82 12.72 -20.64 -8.62
CA ALA A 82 11.45 -21.05 -8.06
C ALA A 82 10.54 -19.87 -7.73
N LEU A 83 11.07 -18.81 -7.13
CA LEU A 83 10.34 -17.56 -6.91
C LEU A 83 9.85 -16.97 -8.23
N GLN A 84 10.71 -16.88 -9.25
CA GLN A 84 10.35 -16.39 -10.58
C GLN A 84 9.15 -17.14 -11.18
N ARG A 85 9.00 -18.44 -10.92
CA ARG A 85 7.82 -19.20 -11.36
C ARG A 85 6.53 -18.78 -10.66
N PHE A 86 6.56 -18.45 -9.36
CA PHE A 86 5.40 -17.85 -8.71
C PHE A 86 5.02 -16.53 -9.39
N PHE A 87 6.02 -15.68 -9.68
CA PHE A 87 5.78 -14.39 -10.36
C PHE A 87 5.32 -14.50 -11.82
N HIS A 88 5.58 -15.61 -12.52
CA HIS A 88 5.01 -15.86 -13.86
C HIS A 88 3.47 -16.02 -13.85
N HIS A 89 2.88 -16.31 -12.69
CA HIS A 89 1.43 -16.34 -12.54
C HIS A 89 0.85 -14.92 -12.37
N TYR A 90 1.66 -13.94 -11.98
CA TYR A 90 1.26 -12.56 -11.84
C TYR A 90 1.40 -11.80 -13.16
N THR A 91 0.61 -10.76 -13.30
CA THR A 91 0.70 -9.77 -14.37
C THR A 91 0.84 -8.38 -13.79
N PHE A 92 1.33 -7.43 -14.57
CA PHE A 92 1.25 -6.03 -14.18
C PHE A 92 -0.18 -5.54 -14.42
N THR A 93 -0.77 -4.86 -13.45
CA THR A 93 -2.12 -4.30 -13.60
C THR A 93 -2.10 -3.19 -14.65
N ILE A 94 -2.62 -3.48 -15.84
CA ILE A 94 -2.80 -2.51 -16.92
C ILE A 94 -4.27 -2.40 -17.28
N MET A 95 -4.68 -1.20 -17.70
CA MET A 95 -5.88 -0.99 -18.50
C MET A 95 -5.46 -0.71 -19.95
N PRO A 96 -5.44 -1.72 -20.83
CA PRO A 96 -4.90 -1.55 -22.19
C PRO A 96 -5.62 -0.47 -23.00
N GLU A 97 -6.92 -0.30 -22.78
CA GLU A 97 -7.77 0.65 -23.52
C GLU A 97 -7.80 2.06 -22.89
N GLN A 98 -7.15 2.23 -21.73
CA GLN A 98 -7.12 3.50 -21.02
C GLN A 98 -5.66 3.81 -20.66
N PRO A 99 -4.95 4.63 -21.45
CA PRO A 99 -3.60 5.06 -21.11
C PRO A 99 -3.55 5.66 -19.71
N GLY A 100 -2.75 5.06 -18.84
CA GLY A 100 -2.67 5.38 -17.41
C GLY A 100 -3.89 4.97 -16.58
N GLY A 101 -4.92 4.34 -17.15
CA GLY A 101 -6.12 3.94 -16.41
C GLY A 101 -5.78 3.11 -15.16
N ASP A 102 -6.55 3.34 -14.10
CA ASP A 102 -6.41 2.63 -12.83
C ASP A 102 -7.74 2.01 -12.43
N VAL A 103 -7.69 0.74 -12.04
CA VAL A 103 -8.85 -0.01 -11.54
C VAL A 103 -9.45 0.64 -10.30
N TRP A 104 -8.66 1.42 -9.57
CA TRP A 104 -9.10 2.18 -8.39
C TRP A 104 -9.62 3.59 -8.72
N GLY A 105 -9.82 3.90 -10.01
CA GLY A 105 -10.37 5.16 -10.48
C GLY A 105 -9.38 6.31 -10.53
N LEU A 106 -9.92 7.53 -10.64
CA LEU A 106 -9.16 8.76 -10.75
C LEU A 106 -9.22 9.57 -9.44
N MET A 107 -8.13 10.26 -9.13
CA MET A 107 -8.03 11.28 -8.09
C MET A 107 -7.99 12.67 -8.72
N ASP A 108 -8.39 13.69 -7.96
CA ASP A 108 -8.35 15.09 -8.37
C ASP A 108 -7.15 15.79 -7.69
N PHE A 109 -6.25 16.38 -8.49
CA PHE A 109 -5.08 17.06 -7.94
C PHE A 109 -5.44 18.23 -7.01
N GLU A 110 -6.52 18.97 -7.28
CA GLU A 110 -6.95 20.09 -6.44
C GLU A 110 -7.48 19.59 -5.09
N GLU A 111 -8.18 18.45 -5.08
CA GLU A 111 -8.64 17.82 -3.85
C GLU A 111 -7.46 17.33 -3.00
N GLU A 112 -6.47 16.68 -3.62
CA GLU A 112 -5.29 16.19 -2.92
C GLU A 112 -4.37 17.33 -2.43
N GLU A 113 -4.28 18.46 -3.14
CA GLU A 113 -3.53 19.65 -2.68
C GLU A 113 -4.06 20.20 -1.34
N ARG A 114 -5.35 19.98 -1.01
CA ARG A 114 -5.92 20.36 0.30
C ARG A 114 -5.57 19.38 1.42
N ARG A 115 -5.15 18.17 1.08
CA ARG A 115 -4.81 17.10 2.05
C ARG A 115 -3.35 17.10 2.43
N PHE A 116 -2.48 17.40 1.49
CA PHE A 116 -1.03 17.37 1.71
C PHE A 116 -0.49 18.75 2.08
N SER A 117 0.79 18.78 2.46
CA SER A 117 1.48 20.03 2.72
C SER A 117 1.50 20.92 1.46
N PRO A 118 1.38 22.25 1.60
CA PRO A 118 1.32 23.16 0.45
C PRO A 118 2.48 22.97 -0.52
N GLY A 119 2.18 22.81 -1.81
CA GLY A 119 3.14 22.63 -2.89
C GLY A 119 3.61 21.20 -3.11
N PHE A 120 3.25 20.25 -2.24
CA PHE A 120 3.62 18.84 -2.40
C PHE A 120 3.03 18.23 -3.67
N VAL A 121 1.70 18.30 -3.83
CA VAL A 121 1.00 17.70 -4.97
C VAL A 121 1.35 18.44 -6.27
N ALA A 122 1.43 19.77 -6.24
CA ALA A 122 1.92 20.57 -7.36
C ALA A 122 3.32 20.13 -7.84
N SER A 123 4.25 19.84 -6.92
CA SER A 123 5.60 19.36 -7.28
C SER A 123 5.59 17.98 -7.95
N ILE A 124 4.75 17.06 -7.46
CA ILE A 124 4.59 15.73 -8.03
C ILE A 124 3.98 15.82 -9.42
N ARG A 125 2.93 16.63 -9.58
CA ARG A 125 2.29 16.86 -10.88
C ARG A 125 3.30 17.35 -11.90
N ALA A 126 4.12 18.35 -11.54
CA ALA A 126 5.14 18.89 -12.43
C ALA A 126 6.18 17.84 -12.86
N GLU A 127 6.60 16.96 -11.95
CA GLU A 127 7.52 15.87 -12.25
C GLU A 127 6.90 14.81 -13.17
N TYR A 128 5.65 14.40 -12.92
CA TYR A 128 4.94 13.49 -13.81
C TYR A 128 4.71 14.10 -15.19
N ASP A 129 4.34 15.37 -15.25
CA ASP A 129 4.21 16.15 -16.48
C ASP A 129 5.49 16.12 -17.33
N ALA A 130 6.65 16.33 -16.70
CA ALA A 130 7.95 16.26 -17.36
C ALA A 130 8.26 14.82 -17.82
N THR A 131 8.01 13.84 -16.95
CA THR A 131 8.28 12.42 -17.19
C THR A 131 7.46 11.89 -18.36
N PHE A 132 6.14 12.13 -18.38
CA PHE A 132 5.27 11.64 -19.44
C PHE A 132 5.57 12.29 -20.78
N ARG A 133 5.88 13.59 -20.82
CA ARG A 133 6.30 14.26 -22.07
C ARG A 133 7.60 13.68 -22.62
N LYS A 134 8.56 13.37 -21.74
CA LYS A 134 9.80 12.69 -22.13
C LYS A 134 9.51 11.31 -22.72
N LEU A 135 8.74 10.48 -22.01
CA LEU A 135 8.33 9.15 -22.49
C LEU A 135 7.63 9.23 -23.84
N LEU A 136 6.69 10.15 -24.01
CA LEU A 136 5.96 10.34 -25.28
C LEU A 136 6.89 10.77 -26.43
N ALA A 137 7.90 11.59 -26.15
CA ALA A 137 8.89 12.03 -27.15
C ALA A 137 9.85 10.90 -27.55
N GLU A 138 10.25 10.04 -26.60
CA GLU A 138 11.11 8.89 -26.84
C GLU A 138 10.37 7.73 -27.51
N ASN A 139 9.09 7.54 -27.16
CA ASN A 139 8.22 6.50 -27.67
C ASN A 139 6.75 7.00 -27.77
N PRO A 140 6.25 7.33 -28.97
CA PRO A 140 4.87 7.77 -29.17
C PRO A 140 3.80 6.75 -28.72
N GLU A 141 4.15 5.47 -28.69
CA GLU A 141 3.28 4.37 -28.24
C GLU A 141 3.36 4.09 -26.73
N SER A 142 4.10 4.92 -25.99
CA SER A 142 4.24 4.78 -24.53
C SER A 142 2.90 4.99 -23.83
N GLN A 143 2.36 3.93 -23.20
CA GLN A 143 1.09 3.99 -22.46
C GLN A 143 1.10 5.09 -21.38
N PHE A 144 2.22 5.25 -20.66
CA PHE A 144 2.38 6.32 -19.67
C PHE A 144 2.59 7.68 -20.32
N GLY A 145 3.35 7.75 -21.43
CA GLY A 145 3.51 8.99 -22.19
C GLY A 145 2.19 9.51 -22.74
N GLN A 146 1.29 8.64 -23.16
CA GLN A 146 -0.03 8.99 -23.69
C GLN A 146 -0.99 9.60 -22.65
N ILE A 147 -0.68 9.53 -21.34
CA ILE A 147 -1.50 10.13 -20.27
C ILE A 147 -1.70 11.64 -20.48
N VAL A 148 -0.66 12.37 -20.93
CA VAL A 148 -0.74 13.83 -21.14
C VAL A 148 -1.77 14.23 -22.20
N ASN A 149 -2.15 13.28 -23.06
CA ASN A 149 -3.15 13.49 -24.10
C ASN A 149 -4.57 13.14 -23.66
N GLN A 150 -4.74 12.52 -22.49
CA GLN A 150 -6.04 12.08 -22.01
C GLN A 150 -6.90 13.26 -21.56
N PRO A 151 -8.21 13.29 -21.90
CA PRO A 151 -9.11 14.36 -21.47
C PRO A 151 -9.12 14.52 -19.95
N TYR A 152 -9.21 13.42 -19.18
CA TYR A 152 -9.25 13.50 -17.72
C TYR A 152 -8.03 14.23 -17.13
N TYR A 153 -6.84 13.99 -17.70
CA TYR A 153 -5.59 14.59 -17.22
C TYR A 153 -5.55 16.10 -17.44
N ARG A 154 -6.07 16.55 -18.59
CA ARG A 154 -6.22 17.98 -18.89
C ARG A 154 -7.20 18.69 -17.95
N HIS A 155 -8.17 17.96 -17.40
CA HIS A 155 -9.11 18.47 -16.39
C HIS A 155 -8.55 18.38 -14.95
N GLY A 156 -7.28 18.03 -14.76
CA GLY A 156 -6.66 17.96 -13.43
C GLY A 156 -6.88 16.65 -12.69
N LEU A 157 -7.40 15.62 -13.36
CA LEU A 157 -7.54 14.29 -12.79
C LEU A 157 -6.29 13.44 -13.06
N PHE A 158 -6.02 12.48 -12.19
CA PHE A 158 -4.89 11.57 -12.32
C PHE A 158 -5.29 10.17 -11.91
N PRO A 159 -4.69 9.11 -12.47
CA PRO A 159 -4.90 7.75 -11.97
C PRO A 159 -4.56 7.68 -10.48
N ARG A 160 -5.42 7.07 -9.67
CA ARG A 160 -5.26 7.05 -8.21
C ARG A 160 -3.95 6.40 -7.76
N LEU A 161 -3.44 5.45 -8.55
CA LEU A 161 -2.25 4.64 -8.32
C LEU A 161 -2.22 4.05 -6.89
N LYS A 162 -3.36 3.52 -6.44
CA LYS A 162 -3.46 2.71 -5.22
C LYS A 162 -2.73 1.38 -5.44
N ASN A 163 -1.91 0.97 -4.49
CA ASN A 163 -1.08 -0.23 -4.59
C ASN A 163 -1.66 -1.39 -3.79
N GLU A 164 -1.55 -2.59 -4.34
CA GLU A 164 -2.25 -3.77 -3.87
C GLU A 164 -1.39 -4.64 -2.93
N THR A 165 -1.92 -5.02 -1.77
CA THR A 165 -1.36 -6.11 -0.95
C THR A 165 -1.59 -7.46 -1.62
N LEU A 166 -0.90 -8.52 -1.17
CA LEU A 166 -0.96 -9.85 -1.78
C LEU A 166 -2.38 -10.37 -1.98
N GLU A 167 -3.29 -10.26 -1.00
CA GLU A 167 -4.66 -10.74 -1.19
C GLU A 167 -5.44 -9.94 -2.23
N VAL A 168 -5.23 -8.62 -2.29
CA VAL A 168 -5.84 -7.77 -3.33
C VAL A 168 -5.27 -8.15 -4.70
N MET A 169 -3.96 -8.37 -4.81
CA MET A 169 -3.33 -8.84 -6.05
C MET A 169 -3.87 -10.19 -6.50
N ASN A 170 -4.14 -11.11 -5.56
CA ASN A 170 -4.74 -12.41 -5.85
C ASN A 170 -6.20 -12.27 -6.33
N ALA A 171 -6.98 -11.40 -5.67
CA ALA A 171 -8.37 -11.14 -6.04
C ALA A 171 -8.50 -10.57 -7.45
N MET A 172 -7.50 -9.84 -7.95
CA MET A 172 -7.48 -9.36 -9.35
C MET A 172 -7.67 -10.47 -10.39
N ALA A 173 -7.36 -11.72 -10.08
CA ALA A 173 -7.61 -12.85 -10.97
C ALA A 173 -9.10 -13.01 -11.36
N THR A 174 -10.05 -12.51 -10.55
CA THR A 174 -11.49 -12.63 -10.84
C THR A 174 -11.98 -11.61 -11.86
N VAL A 175 -11.28 -10.49 -12.01
CA VAL A 175 -11.67 -9.36 -12.89
C VAL A 175 -10.70 -9.15 -14.04
N ASN A 176 -9.49 -9.70 -13.94
CA ASN A 176 -8.50 -9.64 -15.00
C ASN A 176 -8.94 -10.55 -16.17
N PRO A 177 -9.01 -10.06 -17.41
CA PRO A 177 -9.35 -10.86 -18.59
C PRO A 177 -8.48 -12.12 -18.78
N GLN A 178 -7.23 -12.12 -18.30
CA GLN A 178 -6.36 -13.30 -18.38
C GLN A 178 -6.56 -14.31 -17.24
N GLY A 179 -7.47 -14.04 -16.29
CA GLY A 179 -7.69 -14.88 -15.12
C GLY A 179 -6.49 -14.96 -14.17
N LYS A 180 -5.58 -13.97 -14.25
CA LYS A 180 -4.32 -13.95 -13.52
C LYS A 180 -4.33 -12.92 -12.40
N PRO A 181 -3.72 -13.23 -11.23
CA PRO A 181 -3.36 -12.23 -10.25
C PRO A 181 -2.60 -11.07 -10.89
N SER A 182 -2.76 -9.87 -10.36
CA SER A 182 -2.07 -8.69 -10.89
C SER A 182 -1.80 -7.65 -9.82
N GLY A 183 -0.70 -6.92 -9.95
CA GLY A 183 -0.41 -5.77 -9.10
C GLY A 183 0.39 -4.70 -9.84
N LYS A 184 0.46 -3.51 -9.22
CA LYS A 184 1.33 -2.42 -9.68
C LYS A 184 2.78 -2.62 -9.24
N CYS A 185 3.69 -1.78 -9.73
CA CYS A 185 5.14 -1.94 -9.55
C CYS A 185 5.56 -1.99 -8.07
N ILE A 186 5.01 -1.08 -7.26
CA ILE A 186 5.25 -1.00 -5.82
C ILE A 186 4.75 -2.27 -5.14
N GLY A 187 3.51 -2.71 -5.41
CA GLY A 187 2.95 -3.94 -4.83
C GLY A 187 3.74 -5.20 -5.21
N LEU A 188 4.11 -5.36 -6.48
CA LEU A 188 4.95 -6.47 -6.95
C LEU A 188 6.35 -6.43 -6.34
N GLY A 189 6.94 -5.24 -6.15
CA GLY A 189 8.21 -5.07 -5.45
C GLY A 189 8.12 -5.52 -3.99
N MET A 190 7.07 -5.13 -3.28
CA MET A 190 6.83 -5.57 -1.90
C MET A 190 6.63 -7.09 -1.81
N LEU A 191 5.90 -7.68 -2.76
CA LEU A 191 5.77 -9.13 -2.84
C LEU A 191 7.11 -9.83 -3.09
N TRP A 192 7.98 -9.27 -3.94
CA TRP A 192 9.31 -9.82 -4.18
C TRP A 192 10.16 -9.81 -2.91
N ALA A 193 10.19 -8.68 -2.19
CA ALA A 193 10.92 -8.56 -0.94
C ALA A 193 10.37 -9.53 0.11
N ALA A 194 9.05 -9.58 0.31
CA ALA A 194 8.41 -10.47 1.27
C ALA A 194 8.65 -11.95 0.92
N ALA A 195 8.50 -12.32 -0.34
CA ALA A 195 8.73 -13.69 -0.81
C ALA A 195 10.19 -14.09 -0.74
N ALA A 196 11.14 -13.18 -1.00
CA ALA A 196 12.56 -13.44 -0.82
C ALA A 196 12.90 -13.73 0.66
N ALA A 197 12.29 -13.03 1.61
CA ALA A 197 12.49 -13.27 3.04
C ALA A 197 11.82 -14.59 3.49
N VAL A 198 10.50 -14.71 3.32
CA VAL A 198 9.68 -15.82 3.86
C VAL A 198 9.98 -17.13 3.15
N TRP A 199 9.81 -17.16 1.83
CA TRP A 199 9.99 -18.37 1.04
C TRP A 199 11.46 -18.56 0.65
N GLY A 200 12.06 -17.48 0.16
CA GLY A 200 13.43 -17.46 -0.33
C GLY A 200 14.47 -17.67 0.75
N ARG A 201 14.19 -17.42 2.03
CA ARG A 201 15.18 -17.47 3.13
C ARG A 201 16.40 -16.60 2.83
N ILE A 202 16.15 -15.43 2.24
CA ILE A 202 17.17 -14.40 2.08
C ILE A 202 17.17 -13.55 3.35
N PRO A 203 18.32 -13.39 4.03
CA PRO A 203 18.43 -12.53 5.20
C PRO A 203 17.97 -11.10 4.93
N LEU A 204 17.37 -10.46 5.94
CA LEU A 204 16.80 -9.12 5.83
C LEU A 204 17.84 -8.05 5.50
N ASP A 205 19.05 -8.12 6.05
CA ASP A 205 20.20 -7.25 5.69
C ASP A 205 20.60 -7.32 4.20
N ARG A 206 20.20 -8.38 3.49
CA ARG A 206 20.48 -8.58 2.06
C ARG A 206 19.35 -8.19 1.13
N ILE A 207 18.23 -7.71 1.65
CA ILE A 207 17.10 -7.21 0.85
C ILE A 207 17.13 -5.68 0.85
N ILE A 208 17.16 -5.09 -0.34
CA ILE A 208 17.15 -3.64 -0.52
C ILE A 208 15.97 -3.28 -1.41
N ILE A 209 15.02 -2.52 -0.89
CA ILE A 209 13.94 -1.92 -1.66
C ILE A 209 14.39 -0.52 -2.04
N THR A 210 14.34 -0.18 -3.33
CA THR A 210 14.73 1.14 -3.80
C THR A 210 13.85 1.61 -4.94
N GLY A 211 13.76 2.92 -5.09
CA GLY A 211 12.96 3.55 -6.11
C GLY A 211 12.81 5.04 -5.86
N ASN A 212 11.82 5.61 -6.51
CA ASN A 212 11.38 6.99 -6.33
C ASN A 212 9.84 7.03 -6.36
N ARG A 213 9.25 8.23 -6.39
CA ARG A 213 7.79 8.40 -6.47
C ARG A 213 7.12 7.80 -7.71
N ALA A 214 7.88 7.45 -8.74
CA ALA A 214 7.33 6.87 -9.96
C ALA A 214 7.37 5.34 -9.92
N HIS A 215 8.45 4.73 -9.41
CA HIS A 215 8.67 3.29 -9.53
C HIS A 215 9.55 2.73 -8.42
N MET A 216 9.35 1.44 -8.12
CA MET A 216 10.18 0.70 -7.17
C MET A 216 10.66 -0.64 -7.73
N PHE A 217 11.78 -1.11 -7.20
CA PHE A 217 12.35 -2.42 -7.45
C PHE A 217 13.09 -2.95 -6.22
N VAL A 218 13.41 -4.24 -6.23
CA VAL A 218 14.16 -4.89 -5.15
C VAL A 218 15.52 -5.31 -5.69
N TYR A 219 16.56 -5.01 -4.92
CA TYR A 219 17.90 -5.51 -5.13
C TYR A 219 18.25 -6.48 -4.00
N LEU A 220 18.78 -7.65 -4.35
CA LEU A 220 19.30 -8.62 -3.40
C LEU A 220 20.83 -8.57 -3.43
N ASP A 221 21.43 -8.20 -2.30
CA ASP A 221 22.89 -8.19 -2.10
C ASP A 221 23.40 -9.58 -1.71
N ILE A 222 23.24 -10.53 -2.63
CA ILE A 222 23.71 -11.91 -2.49
C ILE A 222 24.43 -12.33 -3.77
N ASP A 223 25.42 -13.21 -3.62
CA ASP A 223 26.25 -13.69 -4.73
C ASP A 223 26.83 -12.53 -5.57
N ASP A 224 26.44 -12.43 -6.86
CA ASP A 224 26.84 -11.37 -7.79
C ASP A 224 25.82 -10.22 -7.91
N GLY A 225 24.79 -10.23 -7.08
CA GLY A 225 23.70 -9.26 -7.07
C GLY A 225 22.52 -9.66 -7.98
N HIS A 226 21.31 -9.36 -7.52
CA HIS A 226 20.08 -9.67 -8.28
C HIS A 226 19.08 -8.52 -8.22
N LEU A 227 18.54 -8.15 -9.38
CA LEU A 227 17.50 -7.13 -9.51
C LEU A 227 16.15 -7.79 -9.79
N LEU A 228 15.13 -7.41 -9.04
CA LEU A 228 13.76 -7.90 -9.16
C LEU A 228 12.87 -6.71 -9.53
N ASN A 229 12.20 -6.81 -10.68
CA ASN A 229 11.36 -5.74 -11.18
C ASN A 229 10.06 -6.29 -11.78
N ASN A 230 8.91 -5.77 -11.31
CA ASN A 230 7.59 -6.26 -11.70
C ASN A 230 7.52 -7.78 -11.55
N THR A 231 7.38 -8.52 -12.65
CA THR A 231 7.32 -9.99 -12.66
C THR A 231 8.62 -10.64 -13.12
N LYS A 232 9.71 -9.88 -13.25
CA LYS A 232 11.00 -10.34 -13.81
C LYS A 232 12.13 -10.29 -12.78
N TRP A 233 13.05 -11.24 -12.91
CA TRP A 233 14.33 -11.29 -12.20
C TRP A 233 15.50 -11.20 -13.18
N PHE A 234 16.48 -10.37 -12.82
CA PHE A 234 17.71 -10.13 -13.56
C PHE A 234 18.93 -10.43 -12.68
N SER A 235 19.88 -11.21 -13.22
CA SER A 235 21.25 -11.33 -12.71
C SER A 235 22.15 -10.27 -13.33
N SER A 236 23.35 -10.08 -12.76
CA SER A 236 24.38 -9.16 -13.30
C SER A 236 24.69 -9.46 -14.78
N THR A 237 24.68 -10.74 -15.15
CA THR A 237 24.89 -11.22 -16.52
C THR A 237 23.71 -10.99 -17.46
N ARG A 238 22.46 -11.01 -16.95
CA ARG A 238 21.24 -10.79 -17.77
C ARG A 238 20.99 -9.33 -18.08
N ILE A 239 21.37 -8.41 -17.19
CA ILE A 239 20.96 -7.01 -17.30
C ILE A 239 21.77 -6.19 -18.32
N ASN A 240 22.92 -6.68 -18.75
CA ASN A 240 23.66 -6.11 -19.90
C ASN A 240 22.85 -6.15 -21.21
N ASN A 241 21.76 -6.93 -21.27
CA ASN A 241 20.77 -6.92 -22.34
C ASN A 241 19.55 -6.05 -21.96
N GLN A 242 19.77 -4.74 -21.76
CA GLN A 242 18.81 -3.74 -21.24
C GLN A 242 17.49 -3.56 -22.04
N SER A 243 17.22 -4.37 -23.05
CA SER A 243 15.95 -4.40 -23.79
C SER A 243 14.76 -4.76 -22.90
N ASP A 244 14.99 -5.52 -21.82
CA ASP A 244 13.94 -6.07 -20.97
C ASP A 244 13.50 -5.19 -19.79
N LEU A 245 14.30 -4.17 -19.44
CA LEU A 245 13.90 -3.15 -18.46
C LEU A 245 12.86 -2.23 -19.09
N SER A 246 11.77 -1.97 -18.38
CA SER A 246 10.73 -1.05 -18.87
C SER A 246 11.32 0.34 -19.14
N GLU A 247 10.78 1.02 -20.15
CA GLU A 247 11.07 2.43 -20.46
C GLU A 247 10.92 3.33 -19.22
N PHE A 248 9.98 2.96 -18.37
CA PHE A 248 9.72 3.59 -17.08
C PHE A 248 10.85 3.36 -16.06
N ALA A 249 11.37 2.13 -15.93
CA ALA A 249 12.53 1.86 -15.07
C ALA A 249 13.79 2.62 -15.55
N LYS A 250 13.97 2.76 -16.88
CA LYS A 250 15.03 3.58 -17.47
C LYS A 250 14.87 5.07 -17.14
N THR A 251 13.63 5.54 -17.10
CA THR A 251 13.29 6.93 -16.78
C THR A 251 13.40 7.24 -15.29
N VAL A 252 13.05 6.29 -14.42
CA VAL A 252 13.22 6.35 -12.96
C VAL A 252 14.69 6.48 -12.56
N ALA A 253 15.59 5.79 -13.26
CA ALA A 253 17.02 5.99 -13.06
C ALA A 253 17.50 7.42 -13.46
N SER A 254 16.66 8.23 -14.13
CA SER A 254 16.97 9.59 -14.57
C SER A 254 16.31 10.72 -13.75
N GLY A 255 15.17 10.49 -13.10
CA GLY A 255 14.47 11.44 -12.20
C GLY A 255 14.77 11.14 -10.74
N THR A 256 15.43 12.06 -10.03
CA THR A 256 16.49 11.65 -9.09
C THR A 256 16.51 12.36 -7.73
N ASP A 257 15.59 13.28 -7.48
CA ASP A 257 15.59 14.05 -6.22
C ASP A 257 14.74 13.39 -5.12
N THR A 258 13.96 12.35 -5.48
CA THR A 258 13.02 11.62 -4.62
C THR A 258 13.44 10.17 -4.39
N THR A 259 14.68 9.81 -4.74
CA THR A 259 15.17 8.43 -4.59
C THR A 259 15.30 8.06 -3.10
N PHE A 260 14.92 6.83 -2.76
CA PHE A 260 15.15 6.25 -1.44
C PHE A 260 15.65 4.80 -1.51
N PHE A 261 16.19 4.35 -0.39
CA PHE A 261 16.63 2.99 -0.12
C PHE A 261 16.05 2.58 1.21
N TYR A 262 15.50 1.38 1.25
CA TYR A 262 15.01 0.77 2.47
C TYR A 262 15.61 -0.62 2.59
N ASN A 263 16.27 -0.86 3.71
CA ASN A 263 16.74 -2.17 4.12
C ASN A 263 15.89 -2.62 5.32
N PRO A 264 15.24 -3.79 5.28
CA PRO A 264 14.35 -4.25 6.36
C PRO A 264 15.00 -4.34 7.74
N GLU A 265 16.32 -4.55 7.82
CA GLU A 265 17.05 -4.65 9.09
C GLU A 265 17.61 -3.29 9.55
N MET A 266 18.09 -2.47 8.60
CA MET A 266 18.80 -1.22 8.91
C MET A 266 17.94 0.05 8.78
N GLY A 267 16.79 0.00 8.13
CA GLY A 267 15.90 1.15 7.92
C GLY A 267 16.12 1.87 6.59
N MET A 268 15.78 3.17 6.55
CA MET A 268 15.69 3.96 5.31
C MET A 268 16.82 4.99 5.16
N CYS A 269 17.29 5.16 3.93
CA CYS A 269 18.06 6.31 3.45
C CYS A 269 17.23 7.05 2.39
N HIS A 270 16.99 8.36 2.56
CA HIS A 270 16.07 9.11 1.70
C HIS A 270 16.67 10.44 1.22
N CYS A 271 16.63 10.69 -0.09
CA CYS A 271 17.23 11.89 -0.69
C CYS A 271 16.57 13.19 -0.20
N THR A 272 15.23 13.23 -0.17
CA THR A 272 14.48 14.42 0.25
C THR A 272 14.70 14.80 1.72
N SER A 273 14.61 13.83 2.66
CA SER A 273 14.81 14.13 4.09
C SER A 273 16.28 14.34 4.46
N LYS A 274 17.21 13.88 3.61
CA LYS A 274 18.67 13.89 3.86
C LYS A 274 19.03 13.18 5.17
N THR A 275 18.30 12.14 5.52
CA THR A 275 18.55 11.28 6.68
C THR A 275 18.79 9.84 6.24
N SER A 276 19.63 9.11 6.99
CA SER A 276 19.86 7.68 6.78
C SER A 276 19.94 6.93 8.09
N GLN A 277 19.16 5.84 8.19
CA GLN A 277 19.32 4.82 9.22
C GLN A 277 20.35 3.75 8.81
N ILE A 278 20.69 3.72 7.52
CA ILE A 278 21.68 2.82 6.96
C ILE A 278 23.08 3.45 7.12
N PRO A 279 24.09 2.72 7.63
CA PRO A 279 25.46 3.22 7.78
C PRO A 279 26.06 3.73 6.47
N ARG A 280 26.91 4.77 6.55
CA ARG A 280 27.53 5.45 5.40
C ARG A 280 28.20 4.51 4.40
N GLU A 281 29.02 3.59 4.90
CA GLU A 281 29.78 2.64 4.08
C GLU A 281 28.81 1.74 3.30
N ARG A 282 27.81 1.21 4.00
CA ARG A 282 26.78 0.35 3.41
C ARG A 282 25.95 1.06 2.34
N VAL A 283 25.55 2.31 2.59
CA VAL A 283 24.88 3.15 1.58
C VAL A 283 25.73 3.26 0.32
N THR A 284 27.03 3.55 0.48
CA THR A 284 27.97 3.72 -0.64
C THR A 284 28.13 2.44 -1.44
N GLU A 285 28.28 1.29 -0.77
CA GLU A 285 28.37 -0.03 -1.39
C GLU A 285 27.13 -0.37 -2.22
N ILE A 286 25.93 -0.20 -1.63
CA ILE A 286 24.64 -0.49 -2.29
C ILE A 286 24.52 0.32 -3.59
N TYR A 287 24.89 1.60 -3.58
CA TYR A 287 24.86 2.43 -4.79
C TYR A 287 25.84 1.96 -5.86
N GLN A 288 27.06 1.58 -5.47
CA GLN A 288 28.05 1.07 -6.41
C GLN A 288 27.59 -0.24 -7.05
N GLN A 289 27.05 -1.15 -6.25
CA GLN A 289 26.54 -2.43 -6.71
C GLN A 289 25.37 -2.25 -7.68
N ILE A 290 24.32 -1.51 -7.28
CA ILE A 290 23.16 -1.27 -8.13
C ILE A 290 23.54 -0.49 -9.39
N GLY A 291 24.52 0.42 -9.30
CA GLY A 291 25.07 1.11 -10.46
C GLY A 291 25.69 0.20 -11.53
N GLY A 292 26.03 -1.05 -11.20
CA GLY A 292 26.42 -2.08 -12.16
C GLY A 292 25.24 -2.71 -12.92
N PHE A 293 24.01 -2.56 -12.41
CA PHE A 293 22.77 -3.12 -12.97
C PHE A 293 22.01 -2.12 -13.83
N VAL A 294 22.16 -0.82 -13.57
CA VAL A 294 21.45 0.24 -14.30
C VAL A 294 22.43 1.06 -15.13
N SER A 295 22.08 1.34 -16.39
CA SER A 295 22.91 2.12 -17.32
C SER A 295 23.09 3.57 -16.88
N ASN A 296 22.09 4.12 -16.18
CA ASN A 296 22.15 5.44 -15.58
C ASN A 296 22.42 5.27 -14.08
N ARG A 297 23.45 5.94 -13.57
CA ARG A 297 23.72 5.94 -12.13
C ARG A 297 22.53 6.53 -11.38
N LEU A 298 22.00 5.78 -10.42
CA LEU A 298 21.03 6.33 -9.46
C LEU A 298 21.69 7.50 -8.74
N LYS A 299 21.05 8.67 -8.71
CA LYS A 299 21.49 9.69 -7.77
C LYS A 299 21.27 9.16 -6.36
N HIS A 300 22.19 9.56 -5.52
CA HIS A 300 22.18 9.31 -4.11
C HIS A 300 22.35 10.63 -3.38
N PRO A 301 21.88 10.74 -2.13
CA PRO A 301 22.30 11.85 -1.33
C PRO A 301 23.83 11.74 -1.17
N THR A 302 24.54 12.84 -1.38
CA THR A 302 25.99 12.92 -1.11
C THR A 302 26.18 12.61 0.37
N PRO A 303 26.90 11.54 0.75
CA PRO A 303 27.01 11.11 2.13
C PRO A 303 27.43 12.22 3.12
N GLU A 304 28.18 13.21 2.65
CA GLU A 304 28.62 14.40 3.39
C GLU A 304 27.46 15.29 3.85
N HIS A 305 26.31 15.23 3.17
CA HIS A 305 25.10 16.00 3.47
C HIS A 305 23.98 15.15 4.07
N ILE A 306 24.27 13.89 4.46
CA ILE A 306 23.32 12.99 5.12
C ILE A 306 23.53 13.05 6.63
N ARG A 307 22.44 13.26 7.36
CA ARG A 307 22.41 13.01 8.80
C ARG A 307 22.12 11.54 9.06
N PHE A 308 23.07 10.85 9.68
CA PHE A 308 22.87 9.46 10.11
C PHE A 308 22.14 9.43 11.45
N VAL A 309 21.16 8.55 11.57
CA VAL A 309 20.32 8.36 12.77
C VAL A 309 20.19 6.87 13.05
N ASP A 310 19.87 6.51 14.29
CA ASP A 310 19.71 5.10 14.63
C ASP A 310 18.45 4.51 13.97
N PRO A 311 18.45 3.22 13.59
CA PRO A 311 17.25 2.52 13.14
C PRO A 311 16.21 2.56 14.25
N ASN A 312 15.00 3.02 13.94
CA ASN A 312 13.98 3.19 14.98
C ASN A 312 13.13 1.92 15.17
N ASP A 313 12.96 1.11 14.12
CA ASP A 313 12.10 -0.08 14.11
C ASP A 313 12.53 -1.09 13.02
N PRO A 314 13.38 -2.10 13.33
CA PRO A 314 13.73 -3.15 12.37
C PRO A 314 12.55 -4.10 12.13
N ILE A 315 12.48 -4.70 10.95
CA ILE A 315 11.48 -5.73 10.63
C ILE A 315 11.84 -7.01 11.39
N PRO A 316 10.91 -7.62 12.16
CA PRO A 316 11.17 -8.92 12.80
C PRO A 316 11.42 -9.98 11.73
N ASP A 317 12.40 -10.86 11.96
CA ASP A 317 12.85 -11.83 10.96
C ASP A 317 11.79 -12.94 10.75
N PRO A 318 11.15 -13.03 9.57
CA PRO A 318 10.20 -14.10 9.30
C PRO A 318 10.82 -15.50 9.35
N ALA A 319 12.15 -15.64 9.35
CA ALA A 319 12.82 -16.91 9.55
C ALA A 319 12.64 -17.50 10.94
N GLU A 320 12.37 -16.67 11.96
CA GLU A 320 12.13 -17.07 13.35
C GLU A 320 10.72 -17.63 13.57
N HIS A 321 9.85 -17.57 12.55
CA HIS A 321 8.47 -18.01 12.62
C HIS A 321 8.16 -19.18 11.69
N GLU A 322 7.29 -20.07 12.17
CA GLU A 322 6.80 -21.22 11.42
C GLU A 322 5.52 -20.93 10.65
N THR A 323 4.65 -20.05 11.16
CA THR A 323 3.33 -19.74 10.57
C THR A 323 3.09 -18.24 10.44
N ALA A 324 2.13 -17.87 9.57
CA ALA A 324 1.69 -16.50 9.40
C ALA A 324 1.10 -15.93 10.70
N GLU A 325 0.34 -16.74 11.44
CA GLU A 325 -0.34 -16.35 12.68
C GLU A 325 0.67 -15.99 13.78
N SER A 326 1.77 -16.75 13.87
CA SER A 326 2.85 -16.44 14.81
C SER A 326 3.53 -15.10 14.46
N TYR A 327 3.79 -14.85 13.18
CA TYR A 327 4.35 -13.58 12.71
C TYR A 327 3.39 -12.40 12.93
N GLN A 328 2.09 -12.60 12.65
CA GLN A 328 1.05 -11.61 12.90
C GLN A 328 0.95 -11.25 14.39
N ALA A 329 1.05 -12.24 15.28
CA ALA A 329 1.02 -12.02 16.73
C ALA A 329 2.21 -11.16 17.19
N GLU A 330 3.40 -11.40 16.66
CA GLU A 330 4.57 -10.59 16.97
C GLU A 330 4.40 -9.13 16.50
N VAL A 331 3.98 -8.92 15.25
CA VAL A 331 3.72 -7.56 14.74
C VAL A 331 2.63 -6.86 15.56
N ALA A 332 1.58 -7.58 15.97
CA ALA A 332 0.53 -7.03 16.83
C ALA A 332 1.08 -6.62 18.20
N ASN A 333 1.91 -7.45 18.85
CA ASN A 333 2.55 -7.10 20.12
C ASN A 333 3.45 -5.87 19.99
N LEU A 334 4.31 -5.84 18.96
CA LEU A 334 5.18 -4.70 18.67
C LEU A 334 4.37 -3.41 18.42
N SER A 335 3.20 -3.50 17.79
CA SER A 335 2.32 -2.34 17.60
C SER A 335 1.76 -1.78 18.91
N GLN A 336 1.51 -2.64 19.90
CA GLN A 336 1.05 -2.24 21.23
C GLN A 336 2.19 -1.64 22.06
N GLU A 337 3.39 -2.20 21.96
CA GLU A 337 4.59 -1.70 22.64
C GLU A 337 5.06 -0.36 22.07
N LYS A 338 4.88 -0.15 20.76
CA LYS A 338 5.33 1.03 20.04
C LYS A 338 4.21 1.65 19.18
N PRO A 339 3.22 2.32 19.78
CA PRO A 339 2.21 3.07 19.03
C PRO A 339 2.86 4.13 18.12
N GLY A 340 2.31 4.32 16.92
CA GLY A 340 2.82 5.25 15.90
C GLY A 340 4.02 4.73 15.09
N SER A 341 4.49 3.52 15.37
CA SER A 341 5.58 2.86 14.63
C SER A 341 5.10 2.20 13.33
N ILE A 342 6.05 1.64 12.57
CA ILE A 342 5.76 0.88 11.35
C ILE A 342 4.82 -0.32 11.58
N TYR A 343 4.84 -0.90 12.79
CA TYR A 343 4.05 -2.09 13.13
C TYR A 343 2.56 -1.75 13.23
N GLU A 344 2.22 -0.60 13.82
CA GLU A 344 0.84 -0.12 13.85
C GLU A 344 0.32 0.12 12.44
N TYR A 345 1.08 0.85 11.61
CA TYR A 345 0.70 1.14 10.22
C TYR A 345 0.55 -0.16 9.41
N ALA A 346 1.38 -1.18 9.69
CA ALA A 346 1.29 -2.47 9.05
C ALA A 346 -0.05 -3.17 9.33
N LEU A 347 -0.63 -3.04 10.52
CA LEU A 347 -1.94 -3.61 10.83
C LEU A 347 -3.06 -2.99 9.97
N TYR A 348 -2.98 -1.68 9.70
CA TYR A 348 -3.92 -0.99 8.82
C TYR A 348 -3.74 -1.37 7.34
N ALA A 349 -2.50 -1.47 6.87
CA ALA A 349 -2.19 -1.97 5.53
C ALA A 349 -2.62 -3.45 5.36
N PHE A 350 -2.47 -4.25 6.41
CA PHE A 350 -2.94 -5.63 6.48
C PHE A 350 -4.46 -5.76 6.61
N ARG A 351 -5.18 -4.67 6.87
CA ARG A 351 -6.64 -4.62 7.06
C ARG A 351 -7.17 -5.23 8.35
N SER A 352 -6.36 -5.34 9.40
CA SER A 352 -6.79 -5.90 10.68
C SER A 352 -7.87 -5.05 11.36
N LEU A 353 -8.97 -5.65 11.80
CA LEU A 353 -9.96 -4.96 12.64
C LEU A 353 -9.52 -4.86 14.11
N LYS A 354 -8.46 -5.55 14.50
CA LYS A 354 -7.86 -5.46 15.85
C LYS A 354 -6.87 -4.31 15.91
N VAL A 355 -7.39 -3.09 15.80
CA VAL A 355 -6.62 -1.84 15.77
C VAL A 355 -7.25 -0.78 16.67
N ALA A 356 -6.46 0.17 17.15
CA ALA A 356 -6.93 1.22 18.05
C ALA A 356 -7.87 2.23 17.39
N HIS A 357 -7.69 2.50 16.09
CA HIS A 357 -8.40 3.55 15.35
C HIS A 357 -9.09 3.01 14.08
N PRO A 358 -10.15 2.17 14.21
CA PRO A 358 -10.85 1.60 13.04
C PRO A 358 -11.52 2.67 12.15
N GLN A 359 -11.67 3.91 12.61
CA GLN A 359 -12.12 5.05 11.80
C GLN A 359 -11.16 5.34 10.64
N ALA A 360 -9.90 4.91 10.69
CA ALA A 360 -8.97 5.00 9.57
C ALA A 360 -9.52 4.29 8.31
N TYR A 361 -10.25 3.17 8.48
CA TYR A 361 -10.92 2.48 7.39
C TYR A 361 -12.06 3.33 6.81
N VAL A 362 -12.88 3.95 7.66
CA VAL A 362 -13.93 4.87 7.21
C VAL A 362 -13.32 6.06 6.48
N ARG A 363 -12.28 6.68 7.04
CA ARG A 363 -11.61 7.85 6.46
C ARG A 363 -11.11 7.59 5.05
N ALA A 364 -10.53 6.42 4.82
CA ALA A 364 -10.10 6.01 3.50
C ALA A 364 -11.26 5.60 2.58
N ALA A 365 -12.25 4.87 3.09
CA ALA A 365 -13.42 4.42 2.34
C ALA A 365 -14.19 5.60 1.72
N LEU A 366 -14.32 6.70 2.47
CA LEU A 366 -14.96 7.93 1.96
C LEU A 366 -14.21 8.59 0.81
N ARG A 367 -12.92 8.26 0.63
CA ARG A 367 -12.07 8.80 -0.44
C ARG A 367 -12.01 7.88 -1.65
N GLU A 368 -12.54 6.67 -1.62
CA GLU A 368 -12.47 5.72 -2.73
C GLU A 368 -13.35 6.15 -3.91
N ALA A 369 -12.80 6.08 -5.12
CA ALA A 369 -13.32 6.81 -6.26
C ALA A 369 -14.67 6.28 -6.72
N ARG A 370 -14.80 4.94 -6.87
CA ARG A 370 -16.01 4.34 -7.43
C ARG A 370 -17.17 4.38 -6.44
N ALA A 371 -16.94 4.02 -5.18
CA ALA A 371 -17.95 4.09 -4.14
C ALA A 371 -18.43 5.53 -3.92
N ARG A 372 -17.52 6.52 -4.03
CA ARG A 372 -17.90 7.94 -3.95
C ARG A 372 -18.74 8.39 -5.14
N GLU A 373 -18.37 8.01 -6.35
CA GLU A 373 -19.13 8.31 -7.57
C GLU A 373 -20.53 7.68 -7.51
N LEU A 374 -20.61 6.37 -7.26
CA LEU A 374 -21.89 5.67 -7.08
C LEU A 374 -22.74 6.27 -5.97
N GLY A 375 -22.13 6.63 -4.84
CA GLY A 375 -22.84 7.27 -3.72
C GLY A 375 -23.49 8.58 -4.13
N ARG A 376 -22.81 9.43 -4.92
CA ARG A 376 -23.32 10.73 -5.37
C ARG A 376 -24.57 10.61 -6.25
N ASP A 377 -24.68 9.52 -7.01
CA ASP A 377 -25.76 9.31 -7.98
C ASP A 377 -27.04 8.72 -7.35
N VAL A 378 -26.98 8.27 -6.09
CA VAL A 378 -28.11 7.63 -5.41
C VAL A 378 -28.87 8.59 -4.51
N ASN A 379 -30.20 8.68 -4.69
CA ASN A 379 -31.06 9.66 -4.00
C ASN A 379 -32.03 9.04 -2.98
N ASP A 380 -32.00 7.72 -2.79
CA ASP A 380 -32.88 7.02 -1.86
C ASP A 380 -32.18 5.78 -1.24
N LEU A 381 -32.65 5.38 -0.05
CA LEU A 381 -32.05 4.26 0.69
C LEU A 381 -32.20 2.93 -0.06
N SER A 382 -33.32 2.70 -0.74
CA SER A 382 -33.60 1.44 -1.44
C SER A 382 -32.59 1.19 -2.56
N SER A 383 -32.20 2.23 -3.28
CA SER A 383 -31.18 2.17 -4.33
C SER A 383 -29.79 1.87 -3.76
N VAL A 384 -29.43 2.43 -2.59
CA VAL A 384 -28.15 2.08 -1.91
C VAL A 384 -28.16 0.61 -1.47
N LEU A 385 -29.26 0.15 -0.86
CA LEU A 385 -29.39 -1.24 -0.45
C LEU A 385 -29.32 -2.19 -1.64
N ALA A 386 -29.92 -1.83 -2.78
CA ALA A 386 -29.84 -2.63 -4.00
C ALA A 386 -28.40 -2.81 -4.50
N ILE A 387 -27.56 -1.77 -4.44
CA ILE A 387 -26.13 -1.87 -4.79
C ILE A 387 -25.40 -2.83 -3.85
N VAL A 388 -25.65 -2.75 -2.54
CA VAL A 388 -24.99 -3.64 -1.57
C VAL A 388 -25.49 -5.08 -1.71
N SER A 389 -26.77 -5.27 -2.03
CA SER A 389 -27.37 -6.58 -2.30
C SER A 389 -26.92 -7.20 -3.62
N SER A 390 -26.41 -6.42 -4.58
CA SER A 390 -25.90 -6.95 -5.85
C SER A 390 -24.51 -7.56 -5.74
N ILE A 391 -23.84 -7.44 -4.58
CA ILE A 391 -22.56 -8.11 -4.32
C ILE A 391 -22.81 -9.62 -4.22
N GLU A 392 -22.28 -10.38 -5.19
CA GLU A 392 -22.61 -11.80 -5.37
C GLU A 392 -21.91 -12.69 -4.33
N GLY A 393 -20.63 -12.46 -4.08
CA GLY A 393 -19.85 -13.25 -3.12
C GLY A 393 -20.03 -12.79 -1.68
N ASN A 394 -20.22 -13.75 -0.76
CA ASN A 394 -20.41 -13.53 0.68
C ASN A 394 -19.13 -13.65 1.52
N GLU A 395 -18.00 -13.92 0.87
CA GLU A 395 -16.68 -14.02 1.52
C GLU A 395 -15.81 -12.82 1.16
N SER A 396 -15.10 -12.29 2.17
CA SER A 396 -14.07 -11.28 1.96
C SER A 396 -12.94 -11.82 1.10
N ILE A 397 -12.27 -10.94 0.35
CA ILE A 397 -11.01 -11.28 -0.38
C ILE A 397 -9.88 -11.71 0.57
N PHE A 398 -10.01 -11.41 1.87
CA PHE A 398 -9.05 -11.82 2.89
C PHE A 398 -9.36 -13.18 3.53
N ALA A 399 -10.47 -13.82 3.16
CA ALA A 399 -10.96 -15.08 3.76
C ALA A 399 -10.97 -15.07 5.30
N SER A 400 -11.14 -13.89 5.90
CA SER A 400 -11.12 -13.68 7.34
C SER A 400 -12.14 -12.61 7.69
N ARG A 401 -12.89 -12.85 8.76
CA ARG A 401 -13.82 -11.87 9.34
C ARG A 401 -13.07 -10.78 10.08
N GLU A 402 -11.86 -11.06 10.56
CA GLU A 402 -11.02 -10.13 11.32
C GLU A 402 -10.25 -9.14 10.43
N ARG A 403 -10.46 -9.23 9.12
CA ARG A 403 -9.93 -8.30 8.12
C ARG A 403 -11.06 -7.68 7.33
N ILE A 404 -10.83 -6.49 6.77
CA ILE A 404 -11.86 -5.73 6.05
C ILE A 404 -11.40 -5.27 4.66
N ALA A 405 -12.20 -5.58 3.64
CA ALA A 405 -12.06 -5.07 2.28
C ALA A 405 -12.64 -3.65 2.17
N MET A 406 -11.98 -2.83 1.35
CA MET A 406 -12.43 -1.47 1.10
C MET A 406 -13.61 -1.45 0.11
N PRO A 407 -14.49 -0.43 0.14
CA PRO A 407 -15.65 -0.33 -0.75
C PRO A 407 -15.35 -0.60 -2.24
N ASP A 408 -14.32 0.00 -2.82
CA ASP A 408 -13.96 -0.19 -4.22
C ASP A 408 -13.45 -1.61 -4.50
N GLU A 409 -12.82 -2.27 -3.51
CA GLU A 409 -12.44 -3.68 -3.60
C GLU A 409 -13.68 -4.58 -3.57
N THR A 410 -14.63 -4.32 -2.65
CA THR A 410 -15.90 -5.04 -2.56
C THR A 410 -16.71 -4.91 -3.84
N LEU A 411 -16.79 -3.70 -4.41
CA LEU A 411 -17.47 -3.41 -5.67
C LEU A 411 -16.76 -4.07 -6.86
N LEU A 412 -15.44 -3.88 -6.99
CA LEU A 412 -14.68 -4.38 -8.13
C LEU A 412 -14.74 -5.91 -8.21
N PHE A 413 -14.53 -6.59 -7.08
CA PHE A 413 -14.47 -8.05 -7.07
C PHE A 413 -15.84 -8.71 -6.94
N SER A 414 -16.91 -7.94 -6.70
CA SER A 414 -18.27 -8.43 -6.38
C SER A 414 -18.23 -9.49 -5.26
N ARG A 415 -17.40 -9.25 -4.24
CA ARG A 415 -17.20 -10.16 -3.11
C ARG A 415 -17.01 -9.36 -1.83
N GLY A 416 -17.66 -9.80 -0.76
CA GLY A 416 -17.46 -9.23 0.57
C GLY A 416 -18.27 -9.94 1.63
N SER A 417 -17.67 -10.09 2.80
CA SER A 417 -18.38 -10.40 4.04
C SER A 417 -19.39 -9.30 4.39
N ASP A 418 -20.26 -9.55 5.36
CA ASP A 418 -21.12 -8.52 5.95
C ASP A 418 -20.33 -7.32 6.51
N ARG A 419 -19.10 -7.51 7.00
CA ARG A 419 -18.24 -6.39 7.46
C ARG A 419 -17.79 -5.51 6.30
N ASP A 420 -17.36 -6.13 5.20
CA ASP A 420 -16.98 -5.42 3.97
C ASP A 420 -18.18 -4.66 3.39
N ARG A 421 -19.33 -5.33 3.32
CA ARG A 421 -20.60 -4.76 2.86
C ARG A 421 -21.09 -3.64 3.78
N ALA A 422 -20.83 -3.71 5.09
CA ALA A 422 -21.20 -2.65 6.03
C ALA A 422 -20.37 -1.38 5.77
N LEU A 423 -19.07 -1.53 5.52
CA LEU A 423 -18.22 -0.42 5.14
C LEU A 423 -18.62 0.17 3.78
N LEU A 424 -18.96 -0.67 2.80
CA LEU A 424 -19.50 -0.23 1.51
C LEU A 424 -20.82 0.55 1.68
N LEU A 425 -21.79 -0.01 2.41
CA LEU A 425 -23.07 0.63 2.69
C LEU A 425 -22.88 2.00 3.35
N PHE A 426 -22.01 2.06 4.36
CA PHE A 426 -21.67 3.31 5.03
C PHE A 426 -21.07 4.32 4.05
N ALA A 427 -20.10 3.91 3.22
CA ALA A 427 -19.42 4.80 2.29
C ALA A 427 -20.36 5.36 1.22
N LEU A 428 -21.26 4.53 0.68
CA LEU A 428 -22.30 4.95 -0.27
C LEU A 428 -23.24 5.98 0.36
N LEU A 429 -23.78 5.69 1.55
CA LEU A 429 -24.67 6.61 2.26
C LEU A 429 -23.97 7.93 2.59
N ALA A 430 -22.73 7.88 3.07
CA ALA A 430 -21.99 9.07 3.47
C ALA A 430 -21.60 9.99 2.29
N ASN A 431 -21.42 9.43 1.09
CA ASN A 431 -21.15 10.17 -0.14
C ASN A 431 -22.41 10.60 -0.90
N SER A 432 -23.60 10.15 -0.48
CA SER A 432 -24.88 10.46 -1.12
C SER A 432 -25.50 11.79 -0.68
N PRO A 433 -26.43 12.37 -1.47
CA PRO A 433 -27.29 13.48 -1.06
C PRO A 433 -28.14 13.18 0.18
N ILE A 434 -28.44 11.90 0.45
CA ILE A 434 -29.26 11.48 1.60
C ILE A 434 -28.45 11.20 2.87
N LYS A 435 -27.14 11.52 2.88
CA LYS A 435 -26.24 11.29 4.02
C LYS A 435 -26.82 11.70 5.36
N ASP A 436 -26.52 10.92 6.40
CA ASP A 436 -26.78 11.26 7.79
C ASP A 436 -25.44 11.44 8.53
N PRO A 437 -25.17 12.62 9.13
CA PRO A 437 -23.97 12.83 9.94
C PRO A 437 -23.85 11.88 11.13
N ARG A 438 -24.97 11.31 11.60
CA ARG A 438 -25.03 10.40 12.76
C ARG A 438 -24.94 8.92 12.37
N SER A 439 -24.66 8.61 11.11
CA SER A 439 -24.42 7.24 10.69
C SER A 439 -23.16 6.69 11.33
N CYS A 440 -23.21 5.42 11.73
CA CYS A 440 -22.08 4.64 12.24
C CYS A 440 -22.16 3.19 11.75
N ILE A 441 -21.04 2.49 11.82
CA ILE A 441 -20.91 1.05 11.60
C ILE A 441 -20.91 0.38 12.97
N GLY A 442 -21.70 -0.68 13.14
CA GLY A 442 -21.68 -1.54 14.32
C GLY A 442 -21.34 -2.97 13.93
N LEU A 443 -20.34 -3.57 14.57
CA LEU A 443 -19.93 -4.95 14.33
C LEU A 443 -20.22 -5.78 15.58
N SER A 444 -20.77 -6.99 15.39
CA SER A 444 -20.83 -8.04 16.40
C SER A 444 -19.88 -9.20 16.00
N PRO A 445 -19.78 -10.26 16.83
CA PRO A 445 -19.01 -11.46 16.46
C PRO A 445 -19.50 -12.12 15.16
N ASP A 446 -20.81 -12.07 14.91
CA ASP A 446 -21.49 -12.84 13.86
C ASP A 446 -22.24 -12.00 12.83
N ARG A 447 -22.49 -10.71 13.09
CA ARG A 447 -23.27 -9.82 12.22
C ARG A 447 -22.65 -8.42 12.14
N SER A 448 -23.06 -7.66 11.13
CA SER A 448 -22.61 -6.30 10.90
C SER A 448 -23.79 -5.41 10.53
N PHE A 449 -23.75 -4.18 11.00
CA PHE A 449 -24.85 -3.25 10.95
C PHE A 449 -24.38 -1.85 10.54
N VAL A 450 -25.28 -1.09 9.92
CA VAL A 450 -25.09 0.34 9.68
C VAL A 450 -26.26 1.10 10.27
N ARG A 451 -25.98 2.07 11.14
CA ARG A 451 -26.98 3.00 11.65
C ARG A 451 -27.21 4.11 10.63
N TYR A 452 -28.47 4.39 10.32
CA TYR A 452 -28.86 5.45 9.39
C TYR A 452 -30.22 6.03 9.78
N ARG A 453 -30.29 7.36 9.97
CA ARG A 453 -31.49 8.10 10.35
C ARG A 453 -32.24 7.55 11.57
N GLY A 454 -31.49 7.02 12.53
CA GLY A 454 -32.02 6.48 13.78
C GLY A 454 -32.37 4.98 13.73
N SER A 455 -32.35 4.35 12.55
CA SER A 455 -32.56 2.91 12.40
C SER A 455 -31.25 2.17 12.16
N TRP A 456 -31.21 0.90 12.52
CA TRP A 456 -30.11 -0.03 12.26
C TRP A 456 -30.47 -0.95 11.11
N ILE A 457 -29.59 -0.99 10.12
CA ILE A 457 -29.69 -1.85 8.95
C ILE A 457 -28.77 -3.04 9.20
N ASP A 458 -29.34 -4.24 9.25
CA ASP A 458 -28.54 -5.46 9.24
C ASP A 458 -28.05 -5.75 7.82
N VAL A 459 -26.74 -5.86 7.65
CA VAL A 459 -26.14 -5.98 6.32
C VAL A 459 -26.20 -7.42 5.78
N GLY A 460 -26.40 -8.40 6.65
CA GLY A 460 -26.60 -9.79 6.23
C GLY A 460 -28.00 -10.05 5.67
N THR A 461 -29.02 -9.44 6.28
CA THR A 461 -30.44 -9.67 5.92
C THR A 461 -31.12 -8.49 5.24
N MET A 462 -30.47 -7.33 5.17
CA MET A 462 -31.02 -6.04 4.72
C MET A 462 -32.31 -5.62 5.44
N THR A 463 -32.49 -6.10 6.67
CA THR A 463 -33.64 -5.75 7.51
C THR A 463 -33.33 -4.49 8.31
N ILE A 464 -34.34 -3.65 8.49
CA ILE A 464 -34.24 -2.39 9.23
C ILE A 464 -34.96 -2.53 10.57
N ALA A 465 -34.30 -2.13 11.66
CA ALA A 465 -34.85 -2.11 13.00
C ALA A 465 -34.61 -0.74 13.66
N GLU A 466 -35.51 -0.30 14.53
CA GLU A 466 -35.34 0.96 15.28
C GLU A 466 -34.46 0.78 16.53
N THR A 467 -34.42 -0.45 17.06
CA THR A 467 -33.65 -0.78 18.27
C THR A 467 -32.21 -1.09 17.94
N GLU A 468 -31.30 -0.69 18.83
CA GLU A 468 -29.89 -1.06 18.73
C GLU A 468 -29.71 -2.59 18.80
N PRO A 469 -28.94 -3.18 17.86
CA PRO A 469 -28.62 -4.60 17.91
C PRO A 469 -27.90 -4.96 19.22
N ALA A 470 -28.29 -6.07 19.82
CA ALA A 470 -27.58 -6.59 20.98
C ALA A 470 -26.21 -7.17 20.57
N GLY A 471 -25.21 -7.06 21.44
CA GLY A 471 -23.92 -7.74 21.27
C GLY A 471 -22.98 -7.10 20.24
N LEU A 472 -23.16 -5.82 19.91
CA LEU A 472 -22.15 -5.05 19.19
C LEU A 472 -20.87 -5.06 20.04
N SER A 473 -19.73 -5.43 19.45
CA SER A 473 -18.41 -5.39 20.08
C SER A 473 -17.60 -4.16 19.67
N LEU A 474 -17.92 -3.57 18.52
CA LEU A 474 -17.25 -2.39 18.00
C LEU A 474 -18.25 -1.49 17.26
N VAL A 475 -18.31 -0.22 17.64
CA VAL A 475 -19.09 0.81 16.95
C VAL A 475 -18.16 1.95 16.54
N PHE A 476 -18.19 2.37 15.29
CA PHE A 476 -17.31 3.42 14.80
C PHE A 476 -17.91 4.19 13.63
N ASP A 477 -17.50 5.45 13.50
CA ASP A 477 -17.92 6.34 12.42
C ASP A 477 -16.73 7.15 11.87
N ARG A 478 -17.00 8.29 11.25
CA ARG A 478 -15.97 9.17 10.67
C ARG A 478 -15.19 10.00 11.72
N HIS A 479 -15.69 10.09 12.95
CA HIS A 479 -15.21 10.95 14.03
C HIS A 479 -14.62 10.17 15.20
N GLY A 480 -15.13 8.97 15.49
CA GLY A 480 -14.77 8.22 16.68
C GLY A 480 -15.16 6.74 16.63
N SER A 481 -14.76 6.01 17.67
CA SER A 481 -15.07 4.60 17.88
C SER A 481 -15.25 4.35 19.35
N GLU A 482 -16.19 3.47 19.66
CA GLU A 482 -16.44 2.96 20.99
C GLU A 482 -16.36 1.43 20.91
N TRP A 483 -15.49 0.86 21.73
CA TRP A 483 -15.51 -0.58 22.00
C TRP A 483 -16.59 -0.82 23.04
N ALA A 484 -17.52 -1.72 22.73
CA ALA A 484 -18.51 -2.13 23.72
C ALA A 484 -17.82 -3.03 24.77
N PRO A 485 -18.17 -2.89 26.06
CA PRO A 485 -17.55 -3.63 27.14
C PRO A 485 -17.76 -5.15 27.08
#